data_AF-A0A392QBU4-F1
#
_entry.id   AF-A0A392QBU4-F1
#
_cell.length_a   1.000
_cell.length_b   1.000
_cell.length_c   1.000
_cell.angle_alpha   90.00
_cell.angle_beta   90.00
_cell.angle_gamma   90.00
#
_symmetry.space_group_name_H-M   'P 1'
#
loop_
_entity.id
_entity.type
_entity.pdbx_description
1 polymer ?
#
loop_
_entity_poly.entity_id
_entity_poly.type
_entity_poly.pdbx_seq_one_letter_code
_entity_poly.pdbx_strand_id
1 'polypeptide(L)'
;DGKHKQGFIVAESVSVARDLDKFARLIVSDYLNDLYKELNCKDLKRQKVVLLLLASIVRRGPSIASEVAKSFDFKLAGFVALGKMTKRKSEGKKEVLLRKSFVGFAMSFLEVGKPGLLRWILQQREMYSGVLRGLENDDDETVVFVLSTLRDCVLVEESLVPPGLRSVLFGSATLEQLVGICGREGGGDAAKIAFDVLVL
;
A
#
# COMPACT_ATOMS: atom_id res chain seq x y z
N ASP A 1 39.37 10.75 -16.42
CA ASP A 1 38.87 9.42 -15.99
C ASP A 1 37.59 9.38 -15.17
N GLY A 2 37.19 10.42 -14.42
CA GLY A 2 35.93 10.39 -13.64
C GLY A 2 34.62 10.43 -14.45
N LYS A 3 34.57 11.16 -15.57
CA LYS A 3 33.34 11.33 -16.38
C LYS A 3 32.93 10.08 -17.17
N HIS A 4 33.88 9.27 -17.63
CA HIS A 4 33.58 8.03 -18.36
C HIS A 4 33.09 6.91 -17.45
N LYS A 5 33.65 6.77 -16.24
CA LYS A 5 33.15 5.80 -15.25
C LYS A 5 31.74 6.11 -14.78
N GLN A 6 31.42 7.39 -14.57
CA GLN A 6 30.06 7.80 -14.17
C GLN A 6 29.02 7.53 -15.27
N GLY A 7 29.36 7.77 -16.55
CA GLY A 7 28.46 7.46 -17.67
C GLY A 7 28.18 5.97 -17.84
N PHE A 8 29.19 5.12 -17.62
CA PHE A 8 29.06 3.66 -17.68
C PHE A 8 28.15 3.12 -16.56
N ILE A 9 28.34 3.56 -15.31
CA ILE A 9 27.52 3.13 -14.16
C ILE A 9 26.06 3.54 -14.35
N VAL A 10 25.81 4.75 -14.86
CA VAL A 10 24.45 5.21 -15.15
C VAL A 10 23.81 4.36 -16.24
N ALA A 11 24.51 4.08 -17.34
CA ALA A 11 23.97 3.23 -18.42
C ALA A 11 23.65 1.80 -17.95
N GLU A 12 24.53 1.20 -17.14
CA GLU A 12 24.31 -0.12 -16.55
C GLU A 12 23.09 -0.14 -15.63
N SER A 13 22.96 0.86 -14.74
CA SER A 13 21.80 1.01 -13.85
C SER A 13 20.47 1.15 -14.61
N VAL A 14 20.48 1.87 -15.74
CA VAL A 14 19.32 2.04 -16.62
C VAL A 14 18.97 0.72 -17.32
N SER A 15 19.96 -0.07 -17.75
CA SER A 15 19.71 -1.38 -18.34
C SER A 15 19.08 -2.33 -17.33
N VAL A 16 19.64 -2.41 -16.11
CA VAL A 16 19.11 -3.25 -15.03
C VAL A 16 17.68 -2.84 -14.67
N ALA A 17 17.40 -1.54 -14.55
CA ALA A 17 16.05 -1.04 -14.28
C ALA A 17 15.06 -1.48 -15.37
N ARG A 18 15.44 -1.38 -16.65
CA ARG A 18 14.60 -1.82 -17.77
C ARG A 18 14.35 -3.33 -17.75
N ASP A 19 15.36 -4.14 -17.44
CA ASP A 19 15.21 -5.60 -17.44
C ASP A 19 14.37 -6.08 -16.25
N LEU A 20 14.50 -5.42 -15.10
CA LEU A 20 13.60 -5.63 -13.96
C LEU A 20 12.16 -5.18 -14.27
N ASP A 21 11.95 -4.12 -15.06
CA ASP A 21 10.61 -3.71 -15.52
C ASP A 21 9.98 -4.78 -16.41
N LYS A 22 10.75 -5.34 -17.35
CA LYS A 22 10.28 -6.45 -18.19
C LYS A 22 9.92 -7.66 -17.34
N PHE A 23 10.76 -8.01 -16.37
CA PHE A 23 10.50 -9.13 -15.46
C PHE A 23 9.25 -8.92 -14.61
N ALA A 24 9.06 -7.70 -14.08
CA ALA A 24 7.85 -7.34 -13.34
C ALA A 24 6.59 -7.48 -14.19
N ARG A 25 6.63 -7.04 -15.46
CA ARG A 25 5.53 -7.20 -16.40
C ARG A 25 5.23 -8.67 -16.69
N LEU A 26 6.27 -9.49 -16.90
CA LEU A 26 6.13 -10.93 -17.10
C LEU A 26 5.41 -11.60 -15.93
N ILE A 27 5.77 -11.23 -14.68
CA ILE A 27 5.07 -11.75 -13.50
C ILE A 27 3.58 -11.38 -13.52
N VAL A 28 3.27 -10.13 -13.84
CA VAL A 28 1.88 -9.62 -13.85
C VAL A 28 1.06 -10.20 -15.00
N SER A 29 1.66 -10.46 -16.16
CA SER A 29 0.94 -10.99 -17.32
C SER A 29 0.78 -12.51 -17.28
N ASP A 30 1.83 -13.23 -16.91
CA ASP A 30 1.92 -14.68 -17.16
C ASP A 30 1.79 -15.50 -15.87
N TYR A 31 2.20 -14.93 -14.72
CA TYR A 31 2.29 -15.66 -13.45
C TYR A 31 1.30 -15.18 -12.38
N LEU A 32 0.40 -14.26 -12.71
CA LEU A 32 -0.56 -13.71 -11.75
C LEU A 32 -1.47 -14.79 -11.13
N ASN A 33 -1.84 -15.81 -11.91
CA ASN A 33 -2.61 -16.95 -11.41
C ASN A 33 -1.86 -17.77 -10.36
N ASP A 34 -0.53 -17.90 -10.49
CA ASP A 34 0.28 -18.59 -9.49
C ASP A 34 0.41 -17.74 -8.22
N LEU A 35 0.52 -16.42 -8.36
CA LEU A 35 0.44 -15.51 -7.21
C LEU A 35 -0.90 -15.62 -6.49
N TYR A 36 -2.02 -15.79 -7.20
CA TYR A 36 -3.33 -16.02 -6.57
C TYR A 36 -3.42 -17.34 -5.82
N LYS A 37 -2.79 -18.42 -6.31
CA LYS A 37 -2.73 -19.70 -5.59
C LYS A 37 -1.98 -19.53 -4.27
N GLU A 38 -0.82 -18.85 -4.31
CA GLU A 38 -0.01 -18.61 -3.11
C GLU A 38 -0.67 -17.60 -2.16
N LEU A 39 -1.43 -16.62 -2.67
CA LEU A 39 -2.18 -15.67 -1.84
C LEU A 39 -3.42 -16.29 -1.17
N ASN A 40 -4.07 -17.27 -1.81
CA ASN A 40 -5.22 -17.99 -1.23
C ASN A 40 -4.82 -19.21 -0.39
N CYS A 41 -3.53 -19.53 -0.28
CA CYS A 41 -3.09 -20.65 0.54
C CYS A 41 -3.23 -20.33 2.05
N LYS A 42 -3.19 -21.36 2.90
CA LYS A 42 -3.30 -21.19 4.37
C LYS A 42 -1.98 -20.80 5.05
N ASP A 43 -0.89 -20.66 4.29
CA ASP A 43 0.43 -20.33 4.84
C ASP A 43 0.66 -18.81 4.79
N LEU A 44 0.60 -18.19 5.97
CA LEU A 44 0.80 -16.75 6.16
C LEU A 44 2.15 -16.26 5.61
N LYS A 45 3.20 -17.10 5.58
CA LYS A 45 4.50 -16.70 5.04
C LYS A 45 4.45 -16.55 3.53
N ARG A 46 3.79 -17.48 2.84
CA ARG A 46 3.63 -17.45 1.37
C ARG A 46 2.79 -16.25 0.96
N GLN A 47 1.66 -16.04 1.63
CA GLN A 47 0.81 -14.87 1.42
C GLN A 47 1.58 -13.56 1.60
N LYS A 48 2.38 -13.46 2.68
CA LYS A 48 3.24 -12.31 2.93
C LYS A 48 4.23 -12.07 1.78
N VAL A 49 4.91 -13.09 1.30
CA VAL A 49 5.90 -12.96 0.21
C VAL A 49 5.25 -12.46 -1.07
N VAL A 50 4.05 -12.96 -1.40
CA VAL A 50 3.28 -12.47 -2.56
C VAL A 50 2.97 -10.98 -2.43
N LEU A 51 2.49 -10.53 -1.27
CA LEU A 51 2.17 -9.11 -1.04
C LEU A 51 3.42 -8.22 -1.13
N LEU A 52 4.55 -8.67 -0.57
CA LEU A 52 5.82 -7.94 -0.67
C LEU A 52 6.33 -7.86 -2.11
N LEU A 53 6.20 -8.95 -2.88
CA LEU A 53 6.57 -8.99 -4.29
C LEU A 53 5.70 -8.02 -5.09
N LEU A 54 4.37 -8.07 -4.93
CA LEU A 54 3.44 -7.18 -5.62
C LEU A 54 3.68 -5.72 -5.26
N ALA A 55 3.91 -5.40 -3.98
CA ALA A 55 4.24 -4.05 -3.55
C ALA A 55 5.54 -3.54 -4.19
N SER A 56 6.56 -4.41 -4.30
CA SER A 56 7.82 -4.10 -4.95
C SER A 56 7.66 -3.85 -6.45
N ILE A 57 6.79 -4.62 -7.11
CA ILE A 57 6.43 -4.45 -8.53
C ILE A 57 5.71 -3.11 -8.75
N VAL A 58 4.74 -2.77 -7.90
CA VAL A 58 3.99 -1.50 -8.01
C VAL A 58 4.91 -0.29 -7.87
N ARG A 59 5.83 -0.31 -6.89
CA ARG A 59 6.80 0.78 -6.65
C ARG A 59 7.81 0.99 -7.77
N ARG A 60 7.89 0.11 -8.76
CA ARG A 60 8.78 0.30 -9.91
C ARG A 60 8.41 1.51 -10.76
N GLY A 61 7.14 1.91 -10.74
CA GLY A 61 6.73 3.18 -11.30
C GLY A 61 5.33 3.19 -11.92
N PRO A 62 4.87 4.36 -12.41
CA PRO A 62 3.47 4.57 -12.74
C PRO A 62 2.92 3.69 -13.87
N SER A 63 3.75 3.28 -14.83
CA SER A 63 3.34 2.38 -15.92
C SER A 63 3.04 0.98 -15.38
N ILE A 64 3.96 0.39 -14.61
CA ILE A 64 3.80 -0.95 -14.05
C ILE A 64 2.68 -0.96 -13.00
N ALA A 65 2.63 0.05 -12.14
CA ALA A 65 1.54 0.20 -11.18
C ALA A 65 0.16 0.23 -11.85
N SER A 66 0.04 0.89 -13.00
CA SER A 66 -1.21 0.91 -13.78
C SER A 66 -1.56 -0.46 -14.37
N GLU A 67 -0.58 -1.28 -14.71
CA GLU A 67 -0.80 -2.65 -15.21
C GLU A 67 -1.21 -3.58 -14.08
N VAL A 68 -0.53 -3.54 -12.93
CA VAL A 68 -0.96 -4.29 -11.75
C VAL A 68 -2.39 -3.91 -11.37
N ALA A 69 -2.71 -2.62 -11.33
CA ALA A 69 -4.05 -2.14 -11.02
C ALA A 69 -5.11 -2.71 -11.99
N LYS A 70 -4.82 -2.79 -13.29
CA LYS A 70 -5.77 -3.33 -14.28
C LYS A 70 -5.90 -4.84 -14.23
N SER A 71 -4.81 -5.56 -13.94
CA SER A 71 -4.79 -7.02 -14.00
C SER A 71 -5.16 -7.68 -12.68
N PHE A 72 -4.91 -7.03 -11.55
CA PHE A 72 -5.12 -7.62 -10.23
C PHE A 72 -6.60 -7.64 -9.82
N ASP A 73 -7.15 -8.82 -9.51
CA ASP A 73 -8.47 -8.96 -8.92
C ASP A 73 -8.49 -8.59 -7.42
N PHE A 74 -8.84 -7.33 -7.14
CA PHE A 74 -9.03 -6.82 -5.77
C PHE A 74 -10.23 -7.43 -5.04
N LYS A 75 -11.10 -8.19 -5.73
CA LYS A 75 -12.26 -8.87 -5.14
C LYS A 75 -11.97 -10.34 -4.82
N LEU A 76 -10.76 -10.81 -5.11
CA LEU A 76 -10.33 -12.18 -4.80
C LEU A 76 -10.59 -12.47 -3.31
N ALA A 77 -11.31 -13.56 -3.03
CA ALA A 77 -11.81 -13.84 -1.69
C ALA A 77 -10.71 -13.88 -0.61
N GLY A 78 -9.56 -14.52 -0.89
CA GLY A 78 -8.43 -14.53 0.04
C GLY A 78 -7.82 -13.15 0.25
N PHE A 79 -7.76 -12.30 -0.79
CA PHE A 79 -7.28 -10.93 -0.65
C PHE A 79 -8.22 -10.08 0.21
N VAL A 80 -9.53 -10.17 -0.01
CA VAL A 80 -10.54 -9.49 0.81
C VAL A 80 -10.51 -9.96 2.26
N ALA A 81 -10.24 -11.25 2.50
CA ALA A 81 -10.12 -11.80 3.85
C ALA A 81 -8.92 -11.20 4.61
N LEU A 82 -7.81 -10.91 3.93
CA LEU A 82 -6.65 -10.25 4.55
C LEU A 82 -6.98 -8.85 5.06
N GLY A 83 -7.79 -8.08 4.32
CA GLY A 83 -8.24 -6.75 4.75
C GLY A 83 -9.18 -6.78 5.96
N LYS A 84 -9.81 -7.91 6.26
CA LYS A 84 -10.66 -8.10 7.45
C LYS A 84 -9.86 -8.54 8.68
N MET A 85 -8.57 -8.82 8.52
CA MET A 85 -7.70 -9.22 9.62
C MET A 85 -7.35 -7.99 10.47
N THR A 86 -8.10 -7.79 11.55
CA THR A 86 -7.82 -6.76 12.55
C THR A 86 -7.04 -7.35 13.72
N LYS A 87 -5.93 -6.71 14.07
CA LYS A 87 -5.05 -7.16 15.15
C LYS A 87 -5.83 -7.40 16.45
N ARG A 88 -6.01 -8.66 16.84
CA ARG A 88 -6.53 -9.03 18.17
C ARG A 88 -5.40 -9.07 19.19
N LYS A 89 -5.72 -8.84 20.47
CA LYS A 89 -4.75 -8.84 21.59
C LYS A 89 -3.94 -10.16 21.71
N SER A 90 -4.35 -11.24 21.04
CA SER A 90 -3.73 -12.57 21.09
C SER A 90 -3.10 -13.02 19.76
N GLU A 91 -2.90 -12.13 18.79
CA GLU A 91 -2.37 -12.53 17.48
C GLU A 91 -0.90 -12.92 17.49
N GLY A 92 -0.56 -13.90 16.65
CA GLY A 92 0.80 -14.33 16.45
C GLY A 92 1.63 -13.32 15.67
N LYS A 93 2.94 -13.24 15.93
CA LYS A 93 3.90 -12.39 15.19
C LYS A 93 3.76 -12.48 13.65
N LYS A 94 3.39 -13.64 13.12
CA LYS A 94 3.20 -13.87 11.68
C LYS A 94 2.01 -13.09 11.11
N GLU A 95 0.93 -13.00 11.88
CA GLU A 95 -0.31 -12.30 11.48
C GLU A 95 -0.07 -10.79 11.40
N VAL A 96 0.61 -10.24 12.40
CA VAL A 96 1.06 -8.84 12.40
C VAL A 96 1.91 -8.53 11.17
N LEU A 97 2.89 -9.39 10.86
CA LEU A 97 3.75 -9.21 9.68
C LEU A 97 2.98 -9.33 8.36
N LEU A 98 1.95 -10.17 8.31
CA LEU A 98 1.08 -10.30 7.14
C LEU A 98 0.23 -9.05 6.96
N ARG A 99 -0.38 -8.53 8.03
CA ARG A 99 -1.13 -7.26 8.03
C ARG A 99 -0.26 -6.10 7.54
N LYS A 100 0.96 -5.94 8.07
CA LYS A 100 1.94 -4.95 7.57
C LYS A 100 2.21 -5.10 6.07
N SER A 101 2.29 -6.33 5.57
CA SER A 101 2.55 -6.59 4.15
C SER A 101 1.33 -6.29 3.27
N PHE A 102 0.12 -6.55 3.76
CA PHE A 102 -1.14 -6.16 3.10
C PHE A 102 -1.25 -4.64 3.01
N VAL A 103 -1.04 -3.93 4.12
CA VAL A 103 -0.99 -2.46 4.15
C VAL A 103 0.09 -1.96 3.20
N GLY A 104 1.30 -2.50 3.26
CA GLY A 104 2.40 -2.12 2.38
C GLY A 104 2.12 -2.33 0.89
N PHE A 105 1.31 -3.33 0.52
CA PHE A 105 0.86 -3.50 -0.86
C PHE A 105 -0.19 -2.46 -1.26
N ALA A 106 -1.23 -2.25 -0.44
CA ALA A 106 -2.26 -1.27 -0.74
C ALA A 106 -1.71 0.17 -0.83
N MET A 107 -0.81 0.54 0.08
CA MET A 107 -0.19 1.86 0.11
C MET A 107 0.80 2.07 -1.04
N SER A 108 1.39 1.01 -1.60
CA SER A 108 2.33 1.13 -2.73
C SER A 108 1.75 1.81 -3.96
N PHE A 109 0.44 1.69 -4.20
CA PHE A 109 -0.21 2.42 -5.28
C PHE A 109 -0.34 3.92 -5.01
N LEU A 110 -0.49 4.31 -3.73
CA LEU A 110 -0.60 5.71 -3.34
C LEU A 110 0.77 6.39 -3.38
N GLU A 111 1.82 5.70 -2.94
CA GLU A 111 3.22 6.15 -3.02
C GLU A 111 3.65 6.50 -4.47
N VAL A 112 3.05 5.85 -5.48
CA VAL A 112 3.31 6.16 -6.91
C VAL A 112 2.77 7.54 -7.32
N GLY A 113 1.76 8.07 -6.63
CA GLY A 113 1.31 9.46 -6.76
C GLY A 113 0.68 9.89 -8.09
N LYS A 114 0.53 8.99 -9.09
CA LYS A 114 -0.02 9.36 -10.41
C LYS A 114 -1.53 9.66 -10.32
N PRO A 115 -2.00 10.89 -10.62
CA PRO A 115 -3.41 11.29 -10.39
C PRO A 115 -4.48 10.39 -11.01
N GLY A 116 -4.26 9.93 -12.25
CA GLY A 116 -5.18 8.99 -12.91
C GLY A 116 -5.23 7.62 -12.23
N LEU A 117 -4.10 7.15 -11.70
CA LEU A 117 -4.02 5.89 -10.95
C LEU A 117 -4.64 6.05 -9.56
N LEU A 118 -4.35 7.15 -8.85
CA LEU A 118 -4.93 7.44 -7.53
C LEU A 118 -6.47 7.41 -7.59
N ARG A 119 -7.06 8.13 -8.55
CA ARG A 119 -8.51 8.15 -8.75
C ARG A 119 -9.11 6.78 -9.04
N TRP A 120 -8.37 5.90 -9.71
CA TRP A 120 -8.83 4.55 -10.02
C TRP A 120 -8.68 3.61 -8.83
N ILE A 121 -7.51 3.60 -8.19
CA ILE A 121 -7.20 2.66 -7.11
C ILE A 121 -8.04 2.95 -5.87
N LEU A 122 -8.28 4.23 -5.54
CA LEU A 122 -9.12 4.63 -4.40
C LEU A 122 -10.59 4.15 -4.53
N GLN A 123 -11.04 3.75 -5.72
CA GLN A 123 -12.35 3.12 -5.91
C GLN A 123 -12.38 1.66 -5.43
N GLN A 124 -11.23 1.03 -5.16
CA GLN A 124 -11.13 -0.30 -4.57
C GLN A 124 -11.43 -0.22 -3.06
N ARG A 125 -12.69 0.08 -2.73
CA ARG A 125 -13.15 0.41 -1.37
C ARG A 125 -12.84 -0.68 -0.35
N GLU A 126 -13.00 -1.94 -0.70
CA GLU A 126 -12.73 -3.06 0.20
C GLU A 126 -11.26 -3.10 0.64
N MET A 127 -10.33 -2.81 -0.27
CA MET A 127 -8.89 -2.80 0.04
C MET A 127 -8.56 -1.68 1.03
N TYR A 128 -8.96 -0.44 0.72
CA TYR A 128 -8.65 0.70 1.59
C TYR A 128 -9.47 0.70 2.89
N SER A 129 -10.70 0.20 2.86
CA SER A 129 -11.44 -0.07 4.11
C SER A 129 -10.71 -1.11 4.96
N GLY A 130 -10.05 -2.11 4.36
CA GLY A 130 -9.26 -3.10 5.11
C GLY A 130 -7.97 -2.53 5.71
N VAL A 131 -7.35 -1.56 5.04
CA VAL A 131 -6.19 -0.81 5.58
C VAL A 131 -6.63 0.05 6.76
N LEU A 132 -7.69 0.84 6.57
CA LEU A 132 -8.12 1.84 7.54
C LEU A 132 -8.85 1.24 8.74
N ARG A 133 -9.50 0.07 8.58
CA ARG A 133 -10.06 -0.68 9.70
C ARG A 133 -8.95 -1.37 10.48
N GLY A 134 -8.93 -1.13 11.78
CA GLY A 134 -7.94 -1.66 12.69
C GLY A 134 -6.63 -0.86 12.72
N LEU A 135 -6.56 0.30 12.05
CA LEU A 135 -5.38 1.17 12.07
C LEU A 135 -5.02 1.59 13.50
N GLU A 136 -6.02 1.84 14.33
CA GLU A 136 -5.86 2.10 15.77
C GLU A 136 -5.33 0.89 16.57
N ASN A 137 -5.12 -0.27 15.96
CA ASN A 137 -4.43 -1.40 16.62
C ASN A 137 -3.02 -1.64 16.05
N ASP A 138 -2.68 -0.99 14.94
CA ASP A 138 -1.35 -1.08 14.35
C ASP A 138 -0.32 -0.34 15.19
N ASP A 139 0.94 -0.77 15.08
CA ASP A 139 2.07 -0.08 15.66
C ASP A 139 2.29 1.30 15.01
N ASP A 140 2.92 2.19 15.75
CA ASP A 140 3.07 3.59 15.39
C ASP A 140 3.81 3.78 14.04
N GLU A 141 4.79 2.92 13.72
CA GLU A 141 5.47 2.94 12.42
C GLU A 141 4.47 2.74 11.26
N THR A 142 3.56 1.79 11.40
CA THR A 142 2.54 1.49 10.39
C THR A 142 1.51 2.62 10.31
N VAL A 143 1.10 3.16 11.45
CA VAL A 143 0.17 4.30 11.51
C VAL A 143 0.77 5.52 10.83
N VAL A 144 2.00 5.88 11.16
CA VAL A 144 2.72 7.00 10.56
C VAL A 144 2.88 6.79 9.06
N PHE A 145 3.27 5.60 8.63
CA PHE A 145 3.38 5.26 7.21
C PHE A 145 2.07 5.48 6.45
N VAL A 146 0.95 4.95 6.97
CA VAL A 146 -0.35 5.08 6.32
C VAL A 146 -0.79 6.53 6.23
N LEU A 147 -0.76 7.25 7.35
CA LEU A 147 -1.31 8.60 7.45
C LEU A 147 -0.43 9.62 6.72
N SER A 148 0.89 9.49 6.77
CA SER A 148 1.80 10.35 5.99
C SER A 148 1.59 10.14 4.49
N THR A 149 1.46 8.89 4.04
CA THR A 149 1.20 8.60 2.61
C THR A 149 -0.14 9.19 2.15
N LEU A 150 -1.19 9.09 2.97
CA LEU A 150 -2.49 9.70 2.64
C LEU A 150 -2.38 11.22 2.57
N ARG A 151 -1.75 11.85 3.57
CA ARG A 151 -1.53 13.29 3.61
C ARG A 151 -0.77 13.75 2.37
N ASP A 152 0.37 13.13 2.09
CA ASP A 152 1.35 13.61 1.10
C ASP A 152 0.98 13.25 -0.34
N CYS A 153 0.23 12.16 -0.56
CA CYS A 153 -0.09 11.68 -1.91
C CYS A 153 -1.56 11.85 -2.30
N VAL A 154 -2.49 11.96 -1.34
CA VAL A 154 -3.93 11.96 -1.62
C VAL A 154 -4.60 13.27 -1.21
N LEU A 155 -4.25 13.82 -0.05
CA LEU A 155 -4.92 15.01 0.50
C LEU A 155 -4.38 16.34 -0.08
N VAL A 156 -3.22 16.32 -0.73
CA VAL A 156 -2.66 17.47 -1.44
C VAL A 156 -3.46 17.83 -2.71
N GLU A 157 -3.37 19.08 -3.17
CA GLU A 157 -4.09 19.56 -4.36
C GLU A 157 -3.60 18.87 -5.65
N GLU A 158 -2.30 18.60 -5.74
CA GLU A 158 -1.62 17.98 -6.88
C GLU A 158 -2.09 16.54 -7.14
N SER A 159 -2.72 15.90 -6.15
CA SER A 159 -3.27 14.55 -6.32
C SER A 159 -4.41 14.52 -7.33
N LEU A 160 -5.09 15.65 -7.54
CA LEU A 160 -6.32 15.80 -8.34
C LEU A 160 -7.40 14.77 -7.97
N VAL A 161 -7.33 14.21 -6.76
CA VAL A 161 -8.35 13.31 -6.21
C VAL A 161 -9.54 14.17 -5.79
N PRO A 162 -10.74 13.97 -6.37
CA PRO A 162 -11.89 14.79 -6.04
C PRO A 162 -12.28 14.66 -4.55
N PRO A 163 -12.81 15.72 -3.91
CA PRO A 163 -13.21 15.67 -2.50
C PRO A 163 -14.11 14.49 -2.17
N GLY A 164 -15.11 14.19 -3.02
CA GLY A 164 -16.01 13.06 -2.80
C GLY A 164 -15.30 11.69 -2.75
N LEU A 165 -14.18 11.52 -3.47
CA LEU A 165 -13.39 10.28 -3.40
C LEU A 165 -12.48 10.25 -2.17
N ARG A 166 -11.99 11.42 -1.71
CA ARG A 166 -11.26 11.54 -0.43
C ARG A 166 -12.16 11.17 0.74
N SER A 167 -13.39 11.70 0.78
CA SER A 167 -14.36 11.44 1.85
C SER A 167 -14.72 9.96 2.02
N VAL A 168 -14.61 9.13 0.97
CA VAL A 168 -14.85 7.67 1.06
C VAL A 168 -13.84 6.98 1.97
N LEU A 169 -12.63 7.52 2.12
CA LEU A 169 -11.60 6.99 3.02
C LEU A 169 -11.93 7.32 4.49
N PHE A 170 -12.48 8.50 4.74
CA PHE A 170 -12.71 9.06 6.07
C PHE A 170 -14.17 8.98 6.50
N GLY A 171 -14.77 7.79 6.38
CA GLY A 171 -16.07 7.50 7.00
C GLY A 171 -15.99 7.51 8.53
N SER A 172 -17.16 7.45 9.20
CA SER A 172 -17.26 7.53 10.67
C SER A 172 -16.31 6.58 11.40
N ALA A 173 -16.27 5.30 11.00
CA ALA A 173 -15.40 4.30 11.62
C ALA A 173 -13.89 4.59 11.44
N THR A 174 -13.50 5.27 10.36
CA THR A 174 -12.11 5.71 10.18
C THR A 174 -11.83 6.91 11.09
N LEU A 175 -12.74 7.88 11.14
CA LEU A 175 -12.60 9.08 11.97
C LEU A 175 -12.52 8.74 13.47
N GLU A 176 -13.35 7.80 13.94
CA GLU A 176 -13.30 7.30 15.33
C GLU A 176 -11.93 6.70 15.66
N GLN A 177 -11.35 5.91 14.76
CA GLN A 177 -10.02 5.36 14.93
C GLN A 177 -8.93 6.43 14.94
N LEU A 178 -9.05 7.47 14.11
CA LEU A 178 -8.10 8.59 14.13
C LEU A 178 -8.15 9.35 15.46
N VAL A 179 -9.35 9.56 16.01
CA VAL A 179 -9.52 10.14 17.36
C VAL A 179 -8.88 9.24 18.41
N GLY A 180 -9.07 7.92 18.32
CA GLY A 180 -8.40 6.95 19.20
C GLY A 180 -6.88 7.01 19.11
N ILE A 181 -6.32 7.11 17.91
CA ILE A 181 -4.86 7.27 17.69
C ILE A 181 -4.35 8.58 18.31
N CYS A 182 -5.08 9.70 18.16
CA CYS A 182 -4.72 10.97 18.78
C CYS A 182 -4.69 10.90 20.31
N GLY A 183 -5.60 10.11 20.89
CA GLY A 183 -5.73 9.94 22.33
C GLY A 183 -4.75 8.95 22.97
N ARG A 184 -3.86 8.30 22.20
CA ARG A 184 -2.89 7.33 22.75
C ARG A 184 -1.86 8.03 23.64
N GLU A 185 -1.77 7.60 24.90
CA GLU A 185 -0.67 7.99 25.78
C GLU A 185 0.68 7.60 25.16
N GLY A 186 1.58 8.56 25.01
CA GLY A 186 2.88 8.34 24.39
C GLY A 186 2.84 8.14 22.86
N GLY A 187 1.73 8.44 22.19
CA GLY A 187 1.55 8.20 20.74
C GLY A 187 2.43 9.01 19.78
N GLY A 188 3.29 9.90 20.30
CA GLY A 188 4.37 10.57 19.54
C GLY A 188 3.96 11.06 18.14
N ASP A 189 4.74 10.66 17.13
CA ASP A 189 4.52 11.03 15.73
C ASP A 189 3.20 10.50 15.17
N ALA A 190 2.73 9.33 15.65
CA ALA A 190 1.47 8.73 15.20
C ALA A 190 0.25 9.55 15.65
N ALA A 191 0.25 10.05 16.89
CA ALA A 191 -0.80 10.94 17.39
C ALA A 191 -0.78 12.28 16.65
N LYS A 192 0.41 12.83 16.40
CA LYS A 192 0.58 14.10 15.68
C LYS A 192 0.05 14.02 14.25
N ILE A 193 0.48 13.02 13.47
CA ILE A 193 0.03 12.88 12.08
C ILE A 193 -1.46 12.57 11.98
N ALA A 194 -2.03 11.84 12.94
CA ALA A 194 -3.48 11.60 13.00
C ALA A 194 -4.25 12.89 13.23
N PHE A 195 -3.76 13.77 14.12
CA PHE A 195 -4.35 15.08 14.33
C PHE A 195 -4.25 15.95 13.07
N ASP A 196 -3.07 16.01 12.44
CA ASP A 196 -2.87 16.77 11.21
C ASP A 196 -3.83 16.32 10.10
N VAL A 197 -4.04 15.00 9.94
CA VAL A 197 -4.99 14.45 8.95
C VAL A 197 -6.45 14.76 9.31
N LEU A 198 -6.81 14.81 10.60
CA LEU A 198 -8.18 15.10 11.04
C LEU A 198 -8.60 16.55 10.77
N VAL A 199 -7.66 17.50 10.72
CA VAL A 199 -7.94 18.93 10.60
C VAL A 199 -7.77 19.49 9.18
N LEU A 200 -7.41 18.63 8.21
CA LEU A 200 -7.34 18.94 6.77
C LEU A 200 -8.71 18.85 6.09
#